data_AF-A0A356U9G2-F1
#
_entry.id   AF-A0A356U9G2-F1
#
_cell.length_a   1.000
_cell.length_b   1.000
_cell.length_c   1.000
_cell.angle_alpha   90.00
_cell.angle_beta   90.00
_cell.angle_gamma   90.00
#
_symmetry.space_group_name_H-M   'P 1'
#
loop_
_entity.id
_entity.type
_entity.pdbx_description
1 polymer ?
#
loop_
_entity_poly.entity_id
_entity_poly.type
_entity_poly.pdbx_seq_one_letter_code
_entity_poly.pdbx_strand_id
1 'polypeptide(L)'
;MEATIYQTLYEKRQQVLSQWQSAAFDAYGGNIALLRNKPEGRFSNPVVYLIEKATGEIFDLLIKPENDQILTVSVNEICHLMAIQGSKPSRAISFIFALKQIIREELKDENGANYWAAEMVEIDKIIDEIGLLAFDIYSDCRAEICDLKVSEIKRMYGRDAG
;
A
#
# COMPACT_ATOMS: atom_id res chain seq x y z
N MET A 1 0.16 5.06 -33.71
CA MET A 1 0.74 4.21 -32.65
C MET A 1 -0.43 3.75 -31.81
N GLU A 2 -0.66 2.44 -31.74
CA GLU A 2 -1.60 1.90 -30.75
C GLU A 2 -1.06 2.28 -29.36
N ALA A 3 -1.92 2.84 -28.50
CA ALA A 3 -1.54 3.13 -27.11
C ALA A 3 -1.20 1.80 -26.42
N THR A 4 -0.39 1.84 -25.35
CA THR A 4 -0.19 0.66 -24.50
C THR A 4 -1.02 0.80 -23.23
N ILE A 5 -1.35 -0.31 -22.57
CA ILE A 5 -2.00 -0.30 -21.25
C ILE A 5 -1.27 0.62 -20.26
N TYR A 6 0.07 0.62 -20.30
CA TYR A 6 0.93 1.44 -19.46
C TYR A 6 0.80 2.94 -19.76
N GLN A 7 0.65 3.32 -21.03
CA GLN A 7 0.41 4.71 -21.43
C GLN A 7 -0.96 5.20 -20.94
N THR A 8 -2.01 4.38 -21.10
CA THR A 8 -3.36 4.71 -20.61
C THR A 8 -3.40 4.80 -19.09
N LEU A 9 -2.70 3.91 -18.38
CA LEU A 9 -2.57 3.97 -16.93
C LEU A 9 -1.81 5.20 -16.45
N TYR A 10 -0.78 5.63 -17.19
CA TYR A 10 -0.06 6.86 -16.91
C TYR A 10 -0.99 8.09 -17.04
N GLU A 11 -1.84 8.12 -18.07
CA GLU A 11 -2.83 9.19 -18.27
C GLU A 11 -3.91 9.21 -17.17
N LYS A 12 -4.28 8.04 -16.66
CA LYS A 12 -5.27 7.87 -15.56
C LYS A 12 -4.65 7.81 -14.16
N ARG A 13 -3.35 8.11 -14.03
CA ARG A 13 -2.59 7.96 -12.78
C ARG A 13 -3.26 8.62 -11.59
N GLN A 14 -3.74 9.87 -11.75
CA GLN A 14 -4.32 10.63 -10.64
C GLN A 14 -5.64 10.00 -10.14
N GLN A 15 -6.47 9.51 -11.06
CA GLN A 15 -7.74 8.87 -10.76
C GLN A 15 -7.52 7.53 -10.04
N VAL A 16 -6.60 6.72 -10.56
CA VAL A 16 -6.23 5.43 -9.95
C VAL A 16 -5.64 5.64 -8.56
N LEU A 17 -4.67 6.55 -8.41
CA LEU A 17 -4.04 6.81 -7.11
C LEU A 17 -5.02 7.33 -6.07
N SER A 18 -5.92 8.25 -6.45
CA SER A 18 -6.91 8.80 -5.51
C SER A 18 -7.80 7.69 -4.91
N GLN A 19 -8.30 6.79 -5.75
CA GLN A 19 -9.11 5.66 -5.29
C GLN A 19 -8.28 4.64 -4.50
N TRP A 20 -7.06 4.37 -4.95
CA TRP A 20 -6.20 3.39 -4.30
C TRP A 20 -5.72 3.86 -2.93
N GLN A 21 -5.38 5.14 -2.80
CA GLN A 21 -5.06 5.77 -1.53
C GLN A 21 -6.25 5.72 -0.57
N SER A 22 -7.48 5.93 -1.06
CA SER A 22 -8.68 5.73 -0.24
C SER A 22 -8.76 4.31 0.33
N ALA A 23 -8.53 3.29 -0.51
CA ALA A 23 -8.49 1.90 -0.05
C ALA A 23 -7.37 1.64 0.97
N ALA A 24 -6.20 2.25 0.79
CA ALA A 24 -5.09 2.16 1.75
C ALA A 24 -5.44 2.82 3.09
N PHE A 25 -6.11 3.97 3.07
CA PHE A 25 -6.60 4.62 4.28
C PHE A 25 -7.62 3.75 5.01
N ASP A 26 -8.57 3.13 4.30
CA ASP A 26 -9.57 2.24 4.90
C ASP A 26 -8.93 0.99 5.53
N ALA A 27 -7.88 0.45 4.87
CA ALA A 27 -7.07 -0.65 5.37
C ALA A 27 -6.35 -0.28 6.68
N TYR A 28 -5.79 0.93 6.77
CA TYR A 28 -5.17 1.46 7.98
C TYR A 28 -6.16 1.52 9.16
N GLY A 29 -7.43 1.86 8.92
CA GLY A 29 -8.49 1.73 9.93
C GLY A 29 -8.40 2.74 11.09
N GLY A 30 -7.75 3.88 10.86
CA GLY A 30 -7.78 5.04 11.76
C GLY A 30 -8.90 6.02 11.41
N ASN A 31 -9.14 7.02 12.26
CA ASN A 31 -10.11 8.09 11.97
C ASN A 31 -9.52 9.08 10.95
N ILE A 32 -9.50 8.68 9.67
CA ILE A 32 -8.87 9.41 8.56
C ILE A 32 -9.46 10.81 8.39
N ALA A 33 -10.72 11.02 8.75
CA ALA A 33 -11.36 12.34 8.77
C ALA A 33 -10.64 13.32 9.72
N LEU A 34 -10.19 12.85 10.89
CA LEU A 34 -9.40 13.68 11.83
C LEU A 34 -7.98 13.94 11.32
N LEU A 35 -7.45 13.05 10.48
CA LEU A 35 -6.13 13.20 9.88
C LEU A 35 -6.18 14.21 8.70
N ARG A 36 -7.17 14.11 7.82
CA ARG A 36 -7.33 15.00 6.64
C ARG A 36 -7.72 16.45 6.98
N ASN A 37 -8.28 16.71 8.16
CA ASN A 37 -8.62 18.07 8.60
C ASN A 37 -7.42 18.89 9.12
N LYS A 38 -6.20 18.35 9.06
CA LYS A 38 -4.96 19.07 9.43
C LYS A 38 -4.36 19.78 8.21
N PRO A 39 -3.73 20.96 8.39
CA PRO A 39 -3.15 21.73 7.29
C PRO A 39 -2.14 20.89 6.49
N GLU A 40 -2.02 21.12 5.18
CA GLU A 40 -1.15 20.33 4.30
C GLU A 40 0.33 20.38 4.73
N GLY A 41 1.03 19.25 4.57
CA GLY A 41 2.48 19.15 4.78
C GLY A 41 2.92 17.87 5.51
N ARG A 42 4.12 17.37 5.18
CA ARG A 42 4.72 16.14 5.73
C ARG A 42 4.79 16.10 7.27
N PHE A 43 4.77 17.27 7.92
CA PHE A 43 4.85 17.41 9.37
C PHE A 43 3.48 17.53 10.05
N SER A 44 2.45 17.89 9.31
CA SER A 44 1.09 18.05 9.83
C SER A 44 0.35 16.72 9.87
N ASN A 45 0.65 15.83 8.92
CA ASN A 45 0.04 14.52 8.83
C ASN A 45 1.00 13.47 8.20
N PRO A 46 1.93 12.91 9.01
CA PRO A 46 2.93 11.97 8.52
C PRO A 46 2.33 10.66 7.97
N VAL A 47 1.17 10.24 8.49
CA VAL A 47 0.47 9.03 8.01
C VAL A 47 -0.06 9.22 6.60
N VAL A 48 -0.74 10.34 6.34
CA VAL A 48 -1.25 10.67 5.00
C VAL A 48 -0.11 10.81 4.01
N TYR A 49 0.91 11.59 4.35
CA TYR A 49 2.09 11.75 3.50
C TYR A 49 2.74 10.41 3.15
N LEU A 50 2.90 9.51 4.12
CA LEU A 50 3.54 8.22 3.87
C LEU A 50 2.72 7.33 2.96
N ILE A 51 1.39 7.25 3.16
CA ILE A 51 0.49 6.47 2.30
C ILE A 51 0.51 7.04 0.88
N GLU A 52 0.41 8.36 0.72
CA GLU A 52 0.42 9.01 -0.59
C GLU A 52 1.76 8.80 -1.33
N LYS A 53 2.89 8.96 -0.63
CA LYS A 53 4.23 8.73 -1.16
C LYS A 53 4.40 7.27 -1.60
N ALA A 54 4.18 6.32 -0.69
CA ALA A 54 4.42 4.91 -0.95
C ALA A 54 3.51 4.36 -2.06
N THR A 55 2.21 4.73 -2.06
CA THR A 55 1.31 4.33 -3.16
C THR A 55 1.71 4.95 -4.49
N GLY A 56 2.14 6.22 -4.50
CA GLY A 56 2.67 6.87 -5.70
C GLY A 56 3.88 6.12 -6.29
N GLU A 57 4.88 5.84 -5.45
CA GLU A 57 6.11 5.15 -5.86
C GLU A 57 5.85 3.72 -6.35
N ILE A 58 5.00 2.96 -5.64
CA ILE A 58 4.63 1.59 -6.07
C ILE A 58 3.89 1.63 -7.41
N PHE A 59 2.96 2.58 -7.60
CA PHE A 59 2.21 2.69 -8.86
C PHE A 59 3.12 3.08 -10.02
N ASP A 60 4.05 4.01 -9.80
CA ASP A 60 5.00 4.45 -10.83
C ASP A 60 5.91 3.30 -11.28
N LEU A 61 6.34 2.44 -10.35
CA LEU A 61 7.13 1.25 -10.65
C LEU A 61 6.33 0.16 -11.36
N LEU A 62 5.03 0.06 -11.06
CA LEU A 62 4.13 -0.85 -11.78
C LEU A 62 3.96 -0.43 -13.25
N ILE A 63 3.96 0.87 -13.55
CA ILE A 63 3.88 1.38 -14.93
C ILE A 63 5.25 1.35 -15.62
N LYS A 64 6.32 1.62 -14.88
CA LYS A 64 7.70 1.69 -15.38
C LYS A 64 8.63 0.93 -14.43
N PRO A 65 8.84 -0.38 -14.67
CA PRO A 65 9.77 -1.17 -13.88
C PRO A 65 11.21 -0.77 -14.21
N GLU A 66 11.69 0.27 -13.54
CA GLU A 66 13.06 0.79 -13.71
C GLU A 66 13.96 0.46 -12.51
N ASN A 67 13.39 0.20 -11.31
CA ASN A 67 14.17 -0.04 -10.10
C ASN A 67 13.44 -0.83 -8.97
N ASP A 68 13.81 -2.10 -8.80
CA ASP A 68 13.26 -2.99 -7.76
C ASP A 68 13.60 -2.57 -6.31
N GLN A 69 14.69 -1.83 -6.10
CA GLN A 69 15.07 -1.37 -4.76
C GLN A 69 14.10 -0.32 -4.22
N ILE A 70 13.62 0.58 -5.08
CA ILE A 70 12.63 1.60 -4.68
C ILE A 70 11.32 0.91 -4.30
N LEU A 71 10.90 -0.12 -5.05
CA LEU A 71 9.70 -0.90 -4.75
C LEU A 71 9.77 -1.48 -3.34
N THR A 72 10.90 -2.12 -3.04
CA THR A 72 11.13 -2.74 -1.72
C THR A 72 11.05 -1.71 -0.60
N VAL A 73 11.65 -0.52 -0.78
CA VAL A 73 11.61 0.56 0.22
C VAL A 73 10.18 1.06 0.44
N SER A 74 9.44 1.39 -0.61
CA SER A 74 8.08 1.94 -0.49
C SER A 74 7.10 0.93 0.12
N VAL A 75 7.19 -0.35 -0.30
CA VAL A 75 6.39 -1.44 0.29
C VAL A 75 6.75 -1.63 1.76
N ASN A 76 8.04 -1.55 2.11
CA ASN A 76 8.48 -1.69 3.48
C ASN A 76 7.94 -0.58 4.39
N GLU A 77 8.05 0.68 3.97
CA GLU A 77 7.57 1.83 4.73
C GLU A 77 6.06 1.74 5.05
N ILE A 78 5.23 1.43 4.05
CA ILE A 78 3.78 1.32 4.26
C ILE A 78 3.41 0.09 5.10
N CYS A 79 4.13 -1.04 4.96
CA CYS A 79 3.90 -2.23 5.78
C CYS A 79 4.27 -1.99 7.25
N HIS A 80 5.39 -1.32 7.55
CA HIS A 80 5.75 -0.90 8.91
C HIS A 80 4.65 -0.04 9.54
N LEU A 81 4.15 0.96 8.81
CA LEU A 81 3.06 1.82 9.27
C LEU A 81 1.82 0.97 9.64
N MET A 82 1.42 0.04 8.77
CA MET A 82 0.27 -0.85 9.02
C MET A 82 0.52 -1.80 10.20
N ALA A 83 1.75 -2.29 10.37
CA ALA A 83 2.11 -3.21 11.45
C ALA A 83 2.06 -2.54 12.82
N ILE A 84 2.52 -1.29 12.90
CA ILE A 84 2.41 -0.43 14.09
C ILE A 84 0.94 -0.19 14.45
N GLN A 85 0.10 0.12 13.46
CA GLN A 85 -1.33 0.31 13.66
C GLN A 85 -2.04 -0.96 14.16
N GLY A 86 -1.53 -2.14 13.80
CA GLY A 86 -1.93 -3.41 14.41
C GLY A 86 -3.23 -4.00 13.88
N SER A 87 -3.63 -3.64 12.67
CA SER A 87 -4.67 -4.34 11.89
C SER A 87 -4.32 -5.83 11.68
N LYS A 88 -5.28 -6.67 11.27
CA LYS A 88 -4.96 -8.05 10.84
C LYS A 88 -4.17 -8.03 9.52
N PRO A 89 -3.28 -9.01 9.23
CA PRO A 89 -2.53 -9.05 7.97
C PRO A 89 -3.43 -8.92 6.74
N SER A 90 -4.53 -9.69 6.71
CA SER A 90 -5.50 -9.67 5.61
C SER A 90 -6.14 -8.30 5.36
N ARG A 91 -6.26 -7.47 6.41
CA ARG A 91 -6.76 -6.09 6.29
C ARG A 91 -5.64 -5.12 5.92
N ALA A 92 -4.47 -5.27 6.52
CA ALA A 92 -3.33 -4.39 6.29
C ALA A 92 -2.87 -4.40 4.83
N ILE A 93 -2.97 -5.55 4.16
CA ILE A 93 -2.43 -5.77 2.81
C ILE A 93 -3.53 -5.76 1.74
N SER A 94 -4.82 -5.79 2.11
CA SER A 94 -5.92 -5.88 1.14
C SER A 94 -5.94 -4.76 0.10
N PHE A 95 -5.46 -3.57 0.46
CA PHE A 95 -5.42 -2.44 -0.46
C PHE A 95 -4.55 -2.72 -1.70
N ILE A 96 -3.49 -3.54 -1.58
CA ILE A 96 -2.63 -3.91 -2.71
C ILE A 96 -3.46 -4.64 -3.78
N PHE A 97 -4.25 -5.61 -3.38
CA PHE A 97 -5.13 -6.36 -4.29
C PHE A 97 -6.31 -5.53 -4.81
N ALA A 98 -6.76 -4.53 -4.06
CA ALA A 98 -7.80 -3.60 -4.51
C ALA A 98 -7.37 -2.82 -5.77
N LEU A 99 -6.06 -2.58 -5.96
CA LEU A 99 -5.53 -1.91 -7.15
C LEU A 99 -5.94 -2.61 -8.45
N LYS A 100 -6.04 -3.94 -8.44
CA LYS A 100 -6.46 -4.72 -9.62
C LYS A 100 -7.86 -4.34 -10.08
N GLN A 101 -8.79 -4.17 -9.13
CA GLN A 101 -10.17 -3.80 -9.46
C GLN A 101 -10.25 -2.34 -9.89
N ILE A 102 -9.55 -1.44 -9.20
CA ILE A 102 -9.49 -0.01 -9.52
C ILE A 102 -8.96 0.19 -10.95
N ILE A 103 -7.86 -0.47 -11.31
CA ILE A 103 -7.32 -0.41 -12.68
C ILE A 103 -8.35 -0.89 -13.70
N ARG A 104 -9.01 -2.04 -13.46
CA ARG A 104 -10.02 -2.55 -14.39
C ARG A 104 -11.20 -1.60 -14.55
N GLU A 105 -11.64 -0.94 -13.48
CA GLU A 105 -12.72 0.04 -13.53
C GLU A 105 -12.32 1.29 -14.31
N GLU A 106 -11.10 1.77 -14.09
CA GLU A 106 -10.56 2.93 -14.78
C GLU A 106 -10.27 2.66 -16.27
N LEU A 107 -9.94 1.43 -16.65
CA LEU A 107 -9.67 1.05 -18.03
C LEU A 107 -10.91 0.68 -18.86
N LYS A 108 -12.10 0.62 -18.24
CA LYS A 108 -13.35 0.42 -18.99
C LYS A 108 -13.63 1.61 -19.92
N ASP A 109 -14.10 1.29 -21.12
CA ASP A 109 -14.66 2.30 -22.03
C ASP A 109 -16.09 2.71 -21.62
N GLU A 110 -16.69 3.62 -22.39
CA GLU A 110 -18.05 4.13 -22.17
C GLU A 110 -19.13 3.03 -22.20
N ASN A 111 -18.85 1.89 -22.84
CA ASN A 111 -19.74 0.73 -22.93
C ASN A 111 -19.43 -0.33 -21.85
N GLY A 112 -18.44 -0.08 -20.99
CA GLY A 112 -17.99 -1.02 -19.96
C GLY A 112 -17.10 -2.15 -20.49
N ALA A 113 -16.65 -2.09 -21.74
CA ALA A 113 -15.72 -3.06 -22.31
C ALA A 113 -14.30 -2.77 -21.85
N ASN A 114 -13.53 -3.84 -21.58
CA ASN A 114 -12.11 -3.73 -21.23
C ASN A 114 -11.27 -4.25 -22.40
N TYR A 115 -10.76 -3.32 -23.21
CA TYR A 115 -9.89 -3.61 -24.34
C TYR A 115 -8.55 -4.25 -23.92
N TRP A 116 -8.12 -4.00 -22.68
CA TRP A 116 -6.83 -4.40 -22.13
C TRP A 116 -6.87 -5.71 -21.35
N ALA A 117 -7.90 -6.55 -21.54
CA ALA A 117 -8.10 -7.75 -20.73
C ALA A 117 -6.92 -8.73 -20.80
N ALA A 118 -6.23 -8.82 -21.95
CA ALA A 118 -5.07 -9.70 -22.12
C ALA A 118 -3.83 -9.13 -21.42
N GLU A 119 -3.57 -7.83 -21.57
CA GLU A 119 -2.43 -7.13 -20.98
C GLU A 119 -2.57 -6.99 -19.46
N MET A 120 -3.80 -6.99 -18.93
CA MET A 120 -4.09 -6.96 -17.50
C MET A 120 -3.48 -8.17 -16.76
N VAL A 121 -3.26 -9.30 -17.43
CA VAL A 121 -2.69 -10.51 -16.81
C VAL A 121 -1.29 -10.26 -16.23
N GLU A 122 -0.44 -9.52 -16.94
CA GLU A 122 0.92 -9.22 -16.43
C GLU A 122 0.86 -8.23 -15.27
N ILE A 123 -0.04 -7.24 -15.33
CA ILE A 123 -0.28 -6.30 -14.23
C ILE A 123 -0.79 -7.05 -12.99
N ASP A 124 -1.71 -7.99 -13.16
CA ASP A 124 -2.23 -8.79 -12.06
C ASP A 124 -1.13 -9.58 -11.36
N LYS A 125 -0.20 -10.15 -12.13
CA LYS A 125 0.94 -10.90 -11.63
C LYS A 125 1.88 -10.00 -10.83
N ILE A 126 2.24 -8.82 -11.34
CA ILE A 126 3.08 -7.85 -10.62
C ILE A 126 2.41 -7.43 -9.30
N ILE A 127 1.10 -7.17 -9.31
CA ILE A 127 0.36 -6.81 -8.08
C ILE A 127 0.36 -7.97 -7.08
N ASP A 128 0.23 -9.22 -7.54
CA ASP A 128 0.32 -10.39 -6.65
C ASP A 128 1.72 -10.54 -6.05
N GLU A 129 2.77 -10.35 -6.84
CA GLU A 129 4.16 -10.38 -6.37
C GLU A 129 4.42 -9.30 -5.30
N ILE A 130 3.93 -8.08 -5.53
CA ILE A 130 3.96 -6.99 -4.53
C ILE A 130 3.17 -7.38 -3.27
N GLY A 131 2.01 -8.02 -3.44
CA GLY A 131 1.18 -8.49 -2.35
C GLY A 131 1.86 -9.55 -1.48
N LEU A 132 2.59 -10.48 -2.10
CA LEU A 132 3.39 -11.49 -1.40
C LEU A 132 4.56 -10.85 -0.64
N LEU A 133 5.32 -9.97 -1.29
CA LEU A 133 6.40 -9.22 -0.63
C LEU A 133 5.89 -8.42 0.58
N ALA A 134 4.77 -7.73 0.42
CA ALA A 134 4.14 -6.97 1.50
C ALA A 134 3.70 -7.87 2.65
N PHE A 135 3.24 -9.09 2.36
CA PHE A 135 2.86 -10.07 3.38
C PHE A 135 4.05 -10.50 4.23
N ASP A 136 5.18 -10.82 3.60
CA ASP A 136 6.41 -11.20 4.32
C ASP A 136 6.88 -10.05 5.21
N ILE A 137 7.05 -8.85 4.63
CA ILE A 137 7.51 -7.67 5.37
C ILE A 137 6.58 -7.35 6.55
N TYR A 138 5.27 -7.31 6.31
CA TYR A 138 4.30 -7.02 7.36
C TYR A 138 4.37 -8.06 8.49
N SER A 139 4.49 -9.34 8.14
CA SER A 139 4.54 -10.44 9.10
C SER A 139 5.79 -10.36 9.97
N ASP A 140 6.95 -10.07 9.36
CA ASP A 140 8.21 -9.86 10.06
C ASP A 140 8.12 -8.68 11.03
N CYS A 141 7.58 -7.54 10.57
CA CYS A 141 7.35 -6.37 11.43
C CYS A 141 6.48 -6.71 12.66
N ARG A 142 5.43 -7.52 12.46
CA ARG A 142 4.53 -7.93 13.55
C ARG A 142 5.22 -8.87 14.53
N ALA A 143 6.08 -9.77 14.04
CA ALA A 143 6.88 -10.63 14.90
C ALA A 143 7.84 -9.80 15.77
N GLU A 144 8.58 -8.85 15.17
CA GLU A 144 9.48 -7.96 15.89
C GLU A 144 8.76 -7.13 16.97
N ILE A 145 7.61 -6.54 16.62
CA ILE A 145 6.80 -5.78 17.59
C ILE A 145 6.34 -6.67 18.76
N CYS A 146 5.98 -7.93 18.49
CA CYS A 146 5.61 -8.89 19.53
C CYS A 146 6.79 -9.25 20.44
N ASP A 147 7.96 -9.50 19.86
CA ASP A 147 9.18 -9.81 20.61
C ASP A 147 9.60 -8.65 21.52
N LEU A 148 9.52 -7.41 21.02
CA LEU A 148 9.75 -6.21 21.82
C LEU A 148 8.80 -6.13 23.01
N LYS A 149 7.49 -6.36 22.80
CA LYS A 149 6.49 -6.37 23.89
C LYS A 149 6.80 -7.43 24.94
N VAL A 150 7.15 -8.64 24.52
CA VAL A 150 7.51 -9.74 25.44
C VAL A 150 8.77 -9.39 26.24
N SER A 151 9.79 -8.82 25.58
CA SER A 151 11.04 -8.42 26.23
C SER A 151 10.81 -7.32 27.29
N GLU A 152 9.93 -6.37 26.99
CA GLU A 152 9.59 -5.28 27.89
C GLU A 152 8.84 -5.79 29.13
N ILE A 153 7.87 -6.69 28.95
CA ILE A 153 7.15 -7.34 30.05
C ILE A 153 8.14 -8.07 30.98
N LYS A 154 9.06 -8.88 30.43
CA LYS A 154 10.08 -9.58 31.22
C LYS A 154 10.96 -8.60 32.02
N ARG A 155 11.33 -7.47 31.43
CA ARG A 155 12.14 -6.43 32.09
C ARG A 155 11.40 -5.73 33.23
N MET A 156 10.09 -5.52 33.09
CA MET A 156 9.26 -4.91 34.15
C MET A 156 9.12 -5.86 35.34
N TYR A 157 8.66 -7.09 35.11
CA TYR A 157 8.44 -8.07 36.19
C TYR A 157 9.73 -8.66 36.79
N GLY A 158 10.85 -8.60 36.07
CA GLY A 158 12.16 -9.01 36.59
C GLY A 158 12.78 -8.03 37.59
N ARG A 159 12.30 -6.78 37.67
CA ARG A 159 12.78 -5.79 38.66
C ARG A 159 12.06 -5.87 40.01
N ASP A 160 10.83 -6.38 40.03
CA ASP A 160 10.02 -6.45 41.26
C ASP A 160 10.35 -7.70 42.12
N ALA A 161 11.28 -8.54 41.68
CA ALA A 161 11.72 -9.76 42.36
C ALA A 161 13.08 -9.64 43.07
N GLY A 162 13.61 -8.42 43.24
CA GLY A 162 14.92 -8.13 43.85
C GLY A 162 14.82 -7.23 45.07
#